data_AF-A0A1Y3E8K8-F1
#
_entry.id   AF-A0A1Y3E8K8-F1
#
_cell.length_a   1.000
_cell.length_b   1.000
_cell.length_c   1.000
_cell.angle_alpha   90.00
_cell.angle_beta   90.00
_cell.angle_gamma   90.00
#
_symmetry.space_group_name_H-M   'P 1'
#
loop_
_entity.id
_entity.type
_entity.pdbx_description
1 polymer ?
#
loop_
_entity_poly.entity_id
_entity_poly.type
_entity_poly.pdbx_seq_one_letter_code
_entity_poly.pdbx_strand_id
1 'polypeptide(L)'
;MINETVRQLQKSKESPADLLSALACLYTHEKRYEQALAIYLKLNDKNVFALIERAKLFPLVKDRIHQLIAVDPDLAIRLLLENEDSLSPSTVMKQLIRLPKLQLAYLERLFARGEGEQQFADTAVLLYAEHNRSRLLGFLQDCEHYTLDKALEACKQRQYVAETVFLLAKSGNHQEALRSIIADLGDIGRAIEFCVEHDDADLWRALVDHSVCNDSFLLTLMRRIGVYVDPRLVIERIPTNRQVQGFRDALAVLMRDYSIHLELMDNSKRVQERDCYRRLTDLIGRNRRSTRLQERDQCSICSKQMVCFGRSPEHGGSELIVFHCHHAFHLKCLRDDSRTCPTCYKNA
;
A
#
# COMPACT_ATOMS: atom_id res chain seq x y z
N MET A 1 -15.91 56.50 -28.78
CA MET A 1 -15.80 55.31 -29.65
C MET A 1 -16.38 54.07 -28.96
N ILE A 2 -15.84 53.57 -27.83
CA ILE A 2 -16.36 52.32 -27.21
C ILE A 2 -17.68 52.53 -26.43
N ASN A 3 -17.84 53.62 -25.67
CA ASN A 3 -19.15 53.95 -25.06
C ASN A 3 -20.26 54.18 -26.11
N GLU A 4 -19.87 54.43 -27.36
CA GLU A 4 -20.77 54.65 -28.49
C GLU A 4 -21.16 53.32 -29.14
N THR A 5 -20.23 52.37 -29.25
CA THR A 5 -20.53 50.99 -29.64
C THR A 5 -21.36 50.27 -28.57
N VAL A 6 -21.13 50.50 -27.27
CA VAL A 6 -22.00 49.99 -26.19
C VAL A 6 -23.42 50.55 -26.28
N ARG A 7 -23.57 51.84 -26.60
CA ARG A 7 -24.88 52.47 -26.82
C ARG A 7 -25.58 51.98 -28.10
N GLN A 8 -24.81 51.61 -29.13
CA GLN A 8 -25.35 51.05 -30.37
C GLN A 8 -25.75 49.57 -30.19
N LEU A 9 -24.98 48.81 -29.41
CA LEU A 9 -25.27 47.44 -29.02
C LEU A 9 -26.52 47.37 -28.11
N GLN A 10 -26.72 48.31 -27.19
CA GLN A 10 -27.98 48.40 -26.41
C GLN A 10 -29.22 48.71 -27.27
N LYS A 11 -29.05 49.19 -28.50
CA LYS A 11 -30.14 49.52 -29.43
C LYS A 11 -30.46 48.38 -30.42
N SER A 12 -29.58 47.37 -30.59
CA SER A 12 -29.82 46.26 -31.51
C SER A 12 -30.70 45.18 -30.85
N LYS A 13 -31.72 44.71 -31.59
CA LYS A 13 -32.67 43.65 -31.19
C LYS A 13 -32.06 42.24 -31.30
N GLU A 14 -30.83 42.06 -30.88
CA GLU A 14 -30.22 40.72 -30.81
C GLU A 14 -30.38 40.13 -29.41
N SER A 15 -30.28 38.81 -29.31
CA SER A 15 -30.40 38.05 -28.07
C SER A 15 -29.61 38.74 -26.95
N PRO A 16 -30.20 39.00 -25.78
CA PRO A 16 -29.53 39.74 -24.71
C PRO A 16 -28.22 39.08 -24.26
N ALA A 17 -28.05 37.76 -24.48
CA ALA A 17 -26.85 37.00 -24.17
C ALA A 17 -25.66 37.34 -25.09
N ASP A 18 -25.86 37.43 -26.42
CA ASP A 18 -24.78 37.68 -27.39
C ASP A 18 -24.27 39.12 -27.31
N LEU A 19 -25.17 40.05 -26.96
CA LEU A 19 -24.83 41.44 -26.70
C LEU A 19 -23.99 41.62 -25.44
N LEU A 20 -24.34 40.90 -24.37
CA LEU A 20 -23.61 40.92 -23.12
C LEU A 20 -22.23 40.24 -23.27
N SER A 21 -22.11 39.19 -24.09
CA SER A 21 -20.82 38.53 -24.34
C SER A 21 -19.89 39.42 -25.16
N ALA A 22 -20.39 40.09 -26.20
CA ALA A 22 -19.63 41.10 -26.96
C ALA A 22 -19.20 42.27 -26.08
N LEU A 23 -20.07 42.75 -25.19
CA LEU A 23 -19.75 43.79 -24.21
C LEU A 23 -18.66 43.35 -23.22
N ALA A 24 -18.73 42.11 -22.73
CA ALA A 24 -17.71 41.55 -21.84
C ALA A 24 -16.35 41.39 -22.55
N CYS A 25 -16.35 41.05 -23.84
CA CYS A 25 -15.15 41.04 -24.69
C CYS A 25 -14.54 42.44 -24.82
N LEU A 26 -15.36 43.48 -25.04
CA LEU A 26 -14.90 44.86 -25.11
C LEU A 26 -14.32 45.34 -23.77
N TYR A 27 -14.97 45.03 -22.64
CA TYR A 27 -14.44 45.37 -21.31
C TYR A 27 -13.14 44.64 -20.97
N THR A 28 -12.96 43.43 -21.49
CA THR A 28 -11.71 42.67 -21.39
C THR A 28 -10.56 43.41 -22.10
N HIS A 29 -10.82 43.92 -23.31
CA HIS A 29 -9.84 44.71 -24.07
C HIS A 29 -9.54 46.07 -23.41
N GLU A 30 -10.52 46.70 -22.73
CA GLU A 30 -10.31 47.94 -21.97
C GLU A 30 -9.60 47.74 -20.61
N LYS A 31 -9.20 46.50 -20.25
CA LYS A 31 -8.66 46.14 -18.92
C LYS A 31 -9.61 46.42 -17.75
N ARG A 32 -10.92 46.55 -18.01
CA ARG A 32 -11.96 46.78 -16.98
C ARG A 32 -12.49 45.45 -16.47
N TYR A 33 -11.62 44.73 -15.77
CA TYR A 33 -11.82 43.33 -15.45
C TYR A 33 -12.99 43.05 -14.49
N GLU A 34 -13.26 43.92 -13.51
CA GLU A 34 -14.38 43.71 -12.58
C GLU A 34 -15.75 43.67 -13.28
N GLN A 35 -15.93 44.55 -14.27
CA GLN A 35 -17.17 44.68 -15.02
C GLN A 35 -17.32 43.54 -16.03
N ALA A 36 -16.23 43.16 -16.68
CA ALA A 36 -16.17 41.98 -17.53
C ALA A 36 -16.54 40.71 -16.74
N LEU A 37 -15.93 40.50 -15.56
CA LEU A 37 -16.21 39.35 -14.69
C LEU A 37 -17.67 39.33 -14.23
N ALA A 38 -18.23 40.47 -13.82
CA ALA A 38 -19.63 40.54 -13.40
C ALA A 38 -20.62 40.19 -14.52
N ILE A 39 -20.28 40.50 -15.78
CA ILE A 39 -21.11 40.14 -16.94
C ILE A 39 -20.93 38.67 -17.29
N TYR A 40 -19.68 38.18 -17.38
CA TYR A 40 -19.44 36.78 -17.71
C TYR A 40 -19.98 35.81 -16.64
N LEU A 41 -19.94 36.18 -15.35
CA LEU A 41 -20.56 35.40 -14.27
C LEU A 41 -22.09 35.37 -14.38
N LYS A 42 -22.73 36.41 -14.94
CA LYS A 42 -24.18 36.42 -15.19
C LYS A 42 -24.56 35.58 -16.41
N LEU A 43 -23.69 35.52 -17.40
CA LEU A 43 -23.89 34.73 -18.62
C LEU A 43 -23.52 33.25 -18.46
N ASN A 44 -22.87 32.89 -17.35
CA ASN A 44 -22.38 31.54 -17.09
C ASN A 44 -21.41 31.05 -18.19
N ASP A 45 -20.58 31.95 -18.72
CA ASP A 45 -19.67 31.65 -19.83
C ASP A 45 -18.38 30.97 -19.35
N LYS A 46 -17.94 29.93 -20.05
CA LYS A 46 -16.65 29.24 -19.76
C LYS A 46 -15.42 30.13 -20.01
N ASN A 47 -15.58 31.22 -20.76
CA ASN A 47 -14.50 32.17 -21.05
C ASN A 47 -14.06 32.98 -19.81
N VAL A 48 -14.87 32.97 -18.72
CA VAL A 48 -14.47 33.57 -17.43
C VAL A 48 -13.14 32.97 -16.95
N PHE A 49 -12.97 31.66 -17.07
CA PHE A 49 -11.81 30.96 -16.52
C PHE A 49 -10.50 31.38 -17.23
N ALA A 50 -10.53 31.43 -18.56
CA ALA A 50 -9.40 31.90 -19.36
C ALA A 50 -9.05 33.38 -19.09
N LEU A 51 -10.05 34.21 -18.77
CA LEU A 51 -9.82 35.61 -18.39
C LEU A 51 -9.14 35.71 -17.02
N ILE A 52 -9.57 34.90 -16.04
CA ILE A 52 -9.01 34.88 -14.68
C ILE A 52 -7.53 34.47 -14.72
N GLU A 53 -7.19 33.41 -15.48
CA GLU A 53 -5.80 32.95 -15.65
C GLU A 53 -4.93 34.03 -16.29
N ARG A 54 -5.37 34.58 -17.43
CA ARG A 54 -4.57 35.56 -18.19
C ARG A 54 -4.31 36.85 -17.43
N ALA A 55 -5.28 37.30 -16.64
CA ALA A 55 -5.20 38.58 -15.93
C ALA A 55 -4.85 38.44 -14.44
N LYS A 56 -4.62 37.22 -13.93
CA LYS A 56 -4.33 36.92 -12.50
C LYS A 56 -5.31 37.59 -11.53
N LEU A 57 -6.60 37.56 -11.86
CA LEU A 57 -7.65 38.28 -11.13
C LEU A 57 -8.24 37.50 -9.96
N PHE A 58 -7.63 36.38 -9.59
CA PHE A 58 -8.13 35.49 -8.55
C PHE A 58 -8.45 36.17 -7.20
N PRO A 59 -7.68 37.18 -6.72
CA PRO A 59 -8.02 37.91 -5.50
C PRO A 59 -9.39 38.60 -5.50
N LEU A 60 -9.94 38.95 -6.68
CA LEU A 60 -11.26 39.57 -6.83
C LEU A 60 -12.39 38.53 -6.87
N VAL A 61 -12.07 37.27 -7.18
CA VAL A 61 -13.05 36.20 -7.38
C VAL A 61 -13.11 35.24 -6.19
N LYS A 62 -12.19 35.37 -5.23
CA LYS A 62 -12.14 34.57 -3.99
C LYS A 62 -13.45 34.53 -3.19
N ASP A 63 -14.25 35.59 -3.25
CA ASP A 63 -15.52 35.69 -2.51
C ASP A 63 -16.72 35.14 -3.32
N ARG A 64 -16.51 34.85 -4.61
CA ARG A 64 -17.55 34.41 -5.56
C ARG A 64 -17.33 33.01 -6.11
N ILE A 65 -16.57 32.17 -5.41
CA ILE A 65 -16.26 30.79 -5.84
C ILE A 65 -17.52 29.96 -6.10
N HIS A 66 -18.59 30.17 -5.32
CA HIS A 66 -19.88 29.52 -5.55
C HIS A 66 -20.48 29.81 -6.94
N GLN A 67 -20.24 31.00 -7.50
CA GLN A 67 -20.69 31.37 -8.85
C GLN A 67 -19.82 30.71 -9.91
N LEU A 68 -18.50 30.66 -9.71
CA LEU A 68 -17.59 29.94 -10.62
C LEU A 68 -17.92 28.44 -10.70
N ILE A 69 -18.21 27.83 -9.55
CA ILE A 69 -18.62 26.43 -9.48
C ILE A 69 -19.93 26.19 -10.26
N ALA A 70 -20.87 27.14 -10.21
CA ALA A 70 -22.12 27.06 -10.96
C ALA A 70 -21.93 27.16 -12.49
N VAL A 71 -20.82 27.77 -12.93
CA VAL A 71 -20.43 27.82 -14.35
C VAL A 71 -19.92 26.46 -14.80
N ASP A 72 -18.83 26.01 -14.18
CA ASP A 72 -18.20 24.74 -14.50
C ASP A 72 -17.37 24.27 -13.28
N PRO A 73 -17.75 23.15 -12.64
CA PRO A 73 -17.09 22.69 -11.43
C PRO A 73 -15.66 22.21 -11.71
N ASP A 74 -15.37 21.69 -12.90
CA ASP A 74 -14.06 21.11 -13.23
C ASP A 74 -13.03 22.18 -13.55
N LEU A 75 -13.45 23.20 -14.30
CA LEU A 75 -12.63 24.40 -14.52
C LEU A 75 -12.44 25.19 -13.22
N ALA A 76 -13.47 25.31 -12.40
CA ALA A 76 -13.36 26.00 -11.12
C ALA A 76 -12.35 25.33 -10.18
N ILE A 77 -12.41 24.00 -10.03
CA ILE A 77 -11.44 23.28 -9.18
C ILE A 77 -10.01 23.43 -9.72
N ARG A 78 -9.80 23.38 -11.04
CA ARG A 78 -8.47 23.62 -11.63
C ARG A 78 -7.94 25.01 -11.29
N LEU A 79 -8.75 26.05 -11.45
CA LEU A 79 -8.35 27.41 -11.08
C LEU A 79 -8.01 27.55 -9.59
N LEU A 80 -8.78 26.90 -8.71
CA LEU A 80 -8.51 26.94 -7.28
C LEU A 80 -7.15 26.30 -6.94
N LEU A 81 -6.81 25.20 -7.61
CA LEU A 81 -5.54 24.49 -7.45
C LEU A 81 -4.35 25.21 -8.11
N GLU A 82 -4.58 26.01 -9.15
CA GLU A 82 -3.50 26.78 -9.79
C GLU A 82 -3.17 28.08 -9.05
N ASN A 83 -4.01 28.51 -8.10
CA ASN A 83 -3.86 29.76 -7.35
C ASN A 83 -3.72 29.52 -5.84
N GLU A 84 -2.92 28.52 -5.45
CA GLU A 84 -2.60 28.18 -4.05
C GLU A 84 -1.98 29.37 -3.29
N ASP A 85 -1.19 30.20 -3.96
CA ASP A 85 -0.56 31.41 -3.40
C ASP A 85 -1.57 32.43 -2.86
N SER A 86 -2.80 32.42 -3.40
CA SER A 86 -3.83 33.42 -3.07
C SER A 86 -4.92 32.87 -2.14
N LEU A 87 -5.17 31.56 -2.16
CA LEU A 87 -6.13 30.91 -1.28
C LEU A 87 -5.58 29.58 -0.76
N SER A 88 -5.44 29.51 0.56
CA SER A 88 -5.10 28.26 1.22
C SER A 88 -6.22 27.21 1.03
N PRO A 89 -5.88 25.92 0.83
CA PRO A 89 -6.86 24.84 0.74
C PRO A 89 -7.83 24.77 1.93
N SER A 90 -7.40 25.21 3.12
CA SER A 90 -8.23 25.28 4.32
C SER A 90 -9.35 26.32 4.23
N THR A 91 -9.13 27.42 3.52
CA THR A 91 -10.15 28.45 3.27
C THR A 91 -11.16 27.97 2.25
N VAL A 92 -10.68 27.32 1.18
CA VAL A 92 -11.49 26.72 0.13
C VAL A 92 -12.42 25.66 0.75
N MET A 93 -11.88 24.77 1.58
CA MET A 93 -12.67 23.76 2.29
C MET A 93 -13.76 24.35 3.18
N LYS A 94 -13.51 25.50 3.85
CA LYS A 94 -14.54 26.20 4.65
C LYS A 94 -15.66 26.81 3.80
N GLN A 95 -15.32 27.32 2.62
CA GLN A 95 -16.31 27.91 1.72
C GLN A 95 -17.16 26.83 1.02
N LEU A 96 -16.61 25.62 0.85
CA LEU A 96 -17.25 24.47 0.21
C LEU A 96 -18.06 23.58 1.17
N ILE A 97 -18.15 23.89 2.47
CA ILE A 97 -18.88 23.07 3.47
C ILE A 97 -20.32 22.75 3.04
N ARG A 98 -20.98 23.66 2.31
CA ARG A 98 -22.38 23.47 1.88
C ARG A 98 -22.54 22.53 0.67
N LEU A 99 -21.44 22.11 0.03
CA LEU A 99 -21.44 21.35 -1.22
C LEU A 99 -20.45 20.17 -1.13
N PRO A 100 -20.80 19.10 -0.41
CA PRO A 100 -19.85 18.06 -0.03
C PRO A 100 -19.39 17.18 -1.22
N LYS A 101 -20.20 17.05 -2.28
CA LYS A 101 -19.79 16.40 -3.54
C LYS A 101 -18.64 17.14 -4.24
N LEU A 102 -18.66 18.46 -4.21
CA LEU A 102 -17.63 19.29 -4.82
C LEU A 102 -16.39 19.39 -3.94
N GLN A 103 -16.58 19.38 -2.62
CA GLN A 103 -15.51 19.24 -1.65
C GLN A 103 -14.71 17.95 -1.89
N LEU A 104 -15.40 16.83 -2.14
CA LEU A 104 -14.77 15.56 -2.49
C LEU A 104 -14.01 15.62 -3.83
N ALA A 105 -14.62 16.20 -4.88
CA ALA A 105 -13.94 16.36 -6.17
C ALA A 105 -12.70 17.28 -6.10
N TYR A 106 -12.73 18.31 -5.24
CA TYR A 106 -11.58 19.16 -4.96
C TYR A 106 -10.48 18.36 -4.25
N LEU A 107 -10.83 17.61 -3.20
CA LEU A 107 -9.89 16.76 -2.46
C LEU A 107 -9.27 15.67 -3.34
N GLU A 108 -10.05 15.01 -4.20
CA GLU A 108 -9.52 14.00 -5.13
C GLU A 108 -8.42 14.59 -6.03
N ARG A 109 -8.61 15.81 -6.55
CA ARG A 109 -7.61 16.47 -7.38
C ARG A 109 -6.41 17.00 -6.58
N LEU A 110 -6.63 17.38 -5.32
CA LEU A 110 -5.57 17.80 -4.41
C LEU A 110 -4.67 16.61 -4.05
N PHE A 111 -5.25 15.46 -3.70
CA PHE A 111 -4.50 14.23 -3.41
C PHE A 111 -3.80 13.67 -4.65
N ALA A 112 -4.38 13.82 -5.84
CA ALA A 112 -3.70 13.44 -7.09
C ALA A 112 -2.39 14.25 -7.34
N ARG A 113 -2.22 15.41 -6.70
CA ARG A 113 -0.98 16.20 -6.71
C ARG A 113 -0.02 15.85 -5.57
N GLY A 114 -0.43 14.98 -4.63
CA GLY A 114 0.34 14.63 -3.44
C GLY A 114 0.28 15.68 -2.32
N GLU A 115 -0.72 16.56 -2.34
CA GLU A 115 -0.84 17.67 -1.40
C GLU A 115 -2.05 17.51 -0.46
N GLY A 116 -1.95 18.08 0.74
CA GLY A 116 -3.08 18.19 1.69
C GLY A 116 -3.43 16.91 2.45
N GLU A 117 -2.73 15.79 2.23
CA GLU A 117 -2.98 14.51 2.91
C GLU A 117 -2.94 14.64 4.44
N GLN A 118 -1.98 15.38 5.00
CA GLN A 118 -1.82 15.51 6.45
C GLN A 118 -2.93 16.29 7.15
N GLN A 119 -3.55 17.26 6.47
CA GLN A 119 -4.53 18.17 7.09
C GLN A 119 -5.97 17.78 6.76
N PHE A 120 -6.21 17.21 5.58
CA PHE A 120 -7.55 16.93 5.11
C PHE A 120 -7.90 15.45 5.07
N ALA A 121 -6.97 14.52 5.37
CA ALA A 121 -7.27 13.08 5.38
C ALA A 121 -8.46 12.73 6.26
N ASP A 122 -8.52 13.23 7.51
CA ASP A 122 -9.65 12.97 8.42
C ASP A 122 -10.99 13.44 7.83
N THR A 123 -10.99 14.63 7.23
CA THR A 123 -12.21 15.21 6.62
C THR A 123 -12.59 14.47 5.34
N ALA A 124 -11.59 14.03 4.57
CA ALA A 124 -11.78 13.23 3.38
C ALA A 124 -12.41 11.88 3.72
N VAL A 125 -11.93 11.18 4.75
CA VAL A 125 -12.51 9.91 5.21
C VAL A 125 -13.99 10.08 5.58
N LEU A 126 -14.32 11.14 6.32
CA LEU A 126 -15.72 11.46 6.64
C LEU A 126 -16.55 11.68 5.38
N LEU A 127 -16.08 12.52 4.44
CA LEU A 127 -16.78 12.82 3.19
C LEU A 127 -16.93 11.60 2.28
N TYR A 128 -15.91 10.75 2.17
CA TYR A 128 -15.99 9.48 1.46
C TYR A 128 -17.01 8.55 2.10
N ALA A 129 -17.05 8.48 3.43
CA ALA A 129 -18.05 7.71 4.16
C ALA A 129 -19.49 8.22 3.91
N GLU A 130 -19.69 9.50 3.57
CA GLU A 130 -21.01 10.07 3.24
C GLU A 130 -21.43 9.93 1.79
N HIS A 131 -20.49 10.08 0.86
CA HIS A 131 -20.84 10.28 -0.53
C HIS A 131 -20.32 9.19 -1.47
N ASN A 132 -19.28 8.45 -1.09
CA ASN A 132 -18.63 7.48 -1.97
C ASN A 132 -18.01 6.30 -1.21
N ARG A 133 -18.84 5.32 -0.84
CA ARG A 133 -18.38 4.07 -0.21
C ARG A 133 -17.36 3.30 -1.05
N SER A 134 -17.59 3.18 -2.37
CA SER A 134 -16.74 2.34 -3.24
C SER A 134 -15.29 2.82 -3.35
N ARG A 135 -15.04 4.13 -3.19
CA ARG A 135 -13.71 4.73 -3.25
C ARG A 135 -13.03 4.81 -1.89
N LEU A 136 -13.78 4.64 -0.80
CA LEU A 136 -13.25 4.71 0.56
C LEU A 136 -12.19 3.63 0.80
N LEU A 137 -12.42 2.39 0.37
CA LEU A 137 -11.44 1.31 0.52
C LEU A 137 -10.12 1.60 -0.19
N GLY A 138 -10.16 2.05 -1.44
CA GLY A 138 -8.96 2.43 -2.20
C GLY A 138 -8.21 3.56 -1.50
N PHE A 139 -8.93 4.61 -1.08
CA PHE A 139 -8.32 5.72 -0.35
C PHE A 139 -7.67 5.28 0.97
N LEU A 140 -8.30 4.38 1.74
CA LEU A 140 -7.75 3.86 2.99
C LEU A 140 -6.52 2.95 2.79
N GLN A 141 -6.41 2.34 1.61
CA GLN A 141 -5.24 1.56 1.21
C GLN A 141 -4.08 2.47 0.80
N ASP A 142 -4.36 3.52 0.01
CA ASP A 142 -3.34 4.41 -0.55
C ASP A 142 -2.81 5.44 0.46
N CYS A 143 -3.64 5.91 1.39
CA CYS A 143 -3.24 6.93 2.36
C CYS A 143 -2.72 6.34 3.68
N GLU A 144 -1.65 6.93 4.23
CA GLU A 144 -1.07 6.55 5.53
C GLU A 144 -1.32 7.58 6.65
N HIS A 145 -1.78 8.80 6.30
CA HIS A 145 -1.79 9.95 7.22
C HIS A 145 -3.13 10.21 7.93
N TYR A 146 -4.13 9.32 7.83
CA TYR A 146 -5.42 9.50 8.51
C TYR A 146 -5.39 8.99 9.96
N THR A 147 -6.24 9.58 10.82
CA THR A 147 -6.46 9.05 12.16
C THR A 147 -7.37 7.82 12.13
N LEU A 148 -6.81 6.65 12.48
CA LEU A 148 -7.51 5.36 12.48
C LEU A 148 -8.78 5.38 13.35
N ASP A 149 -8.74 6.00 14.53
CA ASP A 149 -9.87 6.00 15.46
C ASP A 149 -11.09 6.74 14.89
N LYS A 150 -10.90 7.92 14.29
CA LYS A 150 -12.00 8.68 13.67
C LYS A 150 -12.56 7.95 12.46
N ALA A 151 -11.69 7.33 11.67
CA ALA A 151 -12.10 6.51 10.53
C ALA A 151 -12.94 5.30 10.99
N LEU A 152 -12.52 4.64 12.07
CA LEU A 152 -13.25 3.52 12.68
C LEU A 152 -14.61 3.95 13.22
N GLU A 153 -14.69 5.06 13.95
CA GLU A 153 -15.97 5.59 14.45
C GLU A 153 -16.93 5.92 13.32
N ALA A 154 -16.44 6.61 12.27
CA ALA A 154 -17.25 6.95 11.09
C ALA A 154 -17.77 5.70 10.36
N CYS A 155 -16.95 4.66 10.24
CA CYS A 155 -17.35 3.39 9.61
C CYS A 155 -18.31 2.60 10.50
N LYS A 156 -18.08 2.54 11.82
CA LYS A 156 -18.94 1.87 12.80
C LYS A 156 -20.34 2.51 12.85
N GLN A 157 -20.43 3.83 12.85
CA GLN A 157 -21.71 4.55 12.82
C GLN A 157 -22.56 4.22 11.58
N ARG A 158 -21.91 3.87 10.46
CA ARG A 158 -22.58 3.62 9.17
C ARG A 158 -22.66 2.14 8.80
N GLN A 159 -22.20 1.24 9.68
CA GLN A 159 -22.18 -0.21 9.47
C GLN A 159 -21.38 -0.65 8.21
N TYR A 160 -20.26 0.01 7.94
CA TYR A 160 -19.36 -0.35 6.83
C TYR A 160 -18.39 -1.46 7.21
N VAL A 161 -18.87 -2.70 7.15
CA VAL A 161 -18.13 -3.86 7.69
C VAL A 161 -16.79 -4.10 7.01
N ALA A 162 -16.72 -4.09 5.67
CA ALA A 162 -15.48 -4.40 4.96
C ALA A 162 -14.38 -3.36 5.25
N GLU A 163 -14.77 -2.09 5.30
CA GLU A 163 -13.94 -0.95 5.62
C GLU A 163 -13.49 -0.98 7.10
N THR A 164 -14.41 -1.29 8.02
CA THR A 164 -14.11 -1.45 9.45
C THR A 164 -13.15 -2.60 9.69
N VAL A 165 -13.32 -3.74 9.03
CA VAL A 165 -12.41 -4.90 9.14
C VAL A 165 -11.01 -4.52 8.67
N PHE A 166 -10.89 -3.84 7.54
CA PHE A 166 -9.61 -3.37 7.02
C PHE A 166 -8.91 -2.41 8.01
N LEU A 167 -9.65 -1.45 8.57
CA LEU A 167 -9.12 -0.51 9.56
C LEU A 167 -8.73 -1.21 10.87
N LEU A 168 -9.50 -2.18 11.34
CA LEU A 168 -9.19 -2.97 12.53
C LEU A 168 -7.97 -3.87 12.32
N ALA A 169 -7.79 -4.40 11.10
CA ALA A 169 -6.60 -5.16 10.72
C ALA A 169 -5.35 -4.27 10.76
N LYS A 170 -5.44 -3.05 10.23
CA LYS A 170 -4.35 -2.05 10.29
C LYS A 170 -4.05 -1.59 11.73
N SER A 171 -5.05 -1.48 12.60
CA SER A 171 -4.85 -1.04 13.99
C SER A 171 -4.32 -2.13 14.92
N GLY A 172 -4.22 -3.38 14.46
CA GLY A 172 -3.78 -4.53 15.27
C GLY A 172 -4.90 -5.15 16.12
N ASN A 173 -6.14 -4.66 16.03
CA ASN A 173 -7.29 -5.20 16.76
C ASN A 173 -7.94 -6.37 16.00
N HIS A 174 -7.15 -7.40 15.72
CA HIS A 174 -7.58 -8.54 14.89
C HIS A 174 -8.76 -9.32 15.49
N GLN A 175 -8.88 -9.38 16.82
CA GLN A 175 -10.00 -10.07 17.48
C GLN A 175 -11.35 -9.37 17.24
N GLU A 176 -11.38 -8.03 17.31
CA GLU A 176 -12.60 -7.28 17.00
C GLU A 176 -12.92 -7.36 15.50
N ALA A 177 -11.89 -7.32 14.65
CA ALA A 177 -12.05 -7.48 13.21
C ALA A 177 -12.74 -8.81 12.89
N LEU A 178 -12.21 -9.91 13.45
CA LEU A 178 -12.77 -11.26 13.27
C LEU A 178 -14.21 -11.35 13.76
N ARG A 179 -14.52 -10.79 14.94
CA ARG A 179 -15.91 -10.75 15.44
C ARG A 179 -16.84 -10.00 14.50
N SER A 180 -16.40 -8.88 13.92
CA SER A 180 -17.22 -8.13 12.94
C SER A 180 -17.39 -8.90 11.63
N ILE A 181 -16.37 -9.62 11.14
CA ILE A 181 -16.52 -10.52 9.98
C ILE A 181 -17.57 -11.60 10.27
N ILE A 182 -17.50 -12.25 11.43
CA ILE A 182 -18.39 -13.35 11.79
C ILE A 182 -19.82 -12.84 12.03
N ALA A 183 -19.99 -11.74 12.77
CA ALA A 183 -21.29 -11.22 13.17
C ALA A 183 -22.03 -10.50 12.03
N ASP A 184 -21.32 -9.68 11.23
CA ASP A 184 -21.95 -8.75 10.30
C ASP A 184 -21.88 -9.22 8.83
N LEU A 185 -20.81 -9.93 8.42
CA LEU A 185 -20.70 -10.47 7.06
C LEU A 185 -21.21 -11.91 6.95
N GLY A 186 -21.12 -12.70 8.02
CA GLY A 186 -21.46 -14.13 7.99
C GLY A 186 -20.65 -14.93 6.96
N ASP A 187 -19.55 -14.37 6.45
CA ASP A 187 -18.74 -14.95 5.38
C ASP A 187 -17.55 -15.71 5.97
N ILE A 188 -17.69 -17.03 6.01
CA ILE A 188 -16.70 -17.97 6.55
C ILE A 188 -15.43 -17.97 5.71
N GLY A 189 -15.55 -17.75 4.39
CA GLY A 189 -14.40 -17.75 3.49
C GLY A 189 -13.42 -16.63 3.86
N ARG A 190 -13.94 -15.41 3.98
CA ARG A 190 -13.14 -14.24 4.40
C ARG A 190 -12.61 -14.36 5.82
N ALA A 191 -13.37 -14.93 6.75
CA ALA A 191 -12.88 -15.14 8.11
C ALA A 191 -11.67 -16.09 8.14
N ILE A 192 -11.70 -17.16 7.33
CA ILE A 192 -10.57 -18.10 7.20
C ILE A 192 -9.38 -17.41 6.54
N GLU A 193 -9.58 -16.69 5.43
CA GLU A 193 -8.52 -15.93 4.76
C GLU A 193 -7.83 -14.94 5.72
N PHE A 194 -8.62 -14.20 6.50
CA PHE A 194 -8.10 -13.28 7.52
C PHE A 194 -7.26 -13.99 8.60
N CYS A 195 -7.71 -15.15 9.08
CA CYS A 195 -6.94 -15.94 10.04
C CYS A 195 -5.66 -16.53 9.43
N VAL A 196 -5.66 -16.88 8.14
CA VAL A 196 -4.48 -17.37 7.41
C VAL A 196 -3.46 -16.24 7.18
N GLU A 197 -3.93 -15.03 6.86
CA GLU A 197 -3.05 -13.86 6.65
C GLU A 197 -2.32 -13.43 7.93
N HIS A 198 -2.99 -13.51 9.09
CA HIS A 198 -2.43 -13.06 10.36
C HIS A 198 -1.76 -14.17 11.20
N ASP A 199 -1.98 -15.46 10.88
CA ASP A 199 -1.37 -16.65 11.50
C ASP A 199 -1.32 -16.63 13.05
N ASP A 200 -2.40 -16.15 13.69
CA ASP A 200 -2.49 -16.04 15.15
C ASP A 200 -3.36 -17.16 15.74
N ALA A 201 -2.78 -17.93 16.67
CA ALA A 201 -3.46 -19.00 17.40
C ALA A 201 -4.67 -18.50 18.20
N ASP A 202 -4.66 -17.27 18.71
CA ASP A 202 -5.78 -16.72 19.46
C ASP A 202 -6.97 -16.34 18.55
N LEU A 203 -6.70 -15.95 17.30
CA LEU A 203 -7.74 -15.73 16.29
C LEU A 203 -8.40 -17.06 15.90
N TRP A 204 -7.60 -18.11 15.69
CA TRP A 204 -8.14 -19.44 15.41
C TRP A 204 -9.01 -19.95 16.57
N ARG A 205 -8.59 -19.75 17.81
CA ARG A 205 -9.41 -20.09 18.99
C ARG A 205 -10.71 -19.31 19.00
N ALA A 206 -10.68 -18.00 18.78
CA ALA A 206 -11.87 -17.16 18.74
C ALA A 206 -12.84 -17.55 17.60
N LEU A 207 -12.31 -17.92 16.43
CA LEU A 207 -13.08 -18.42 15.29
C LEU A 207 -13.73 -19.77 15.61
N VAL A 208 -12.97 -20.70 16.22
CA VAL A 208 -13.49 -22.00 16.64
C VAL A 208 -14.59 -21.83 17.68
N ASP A 209 -14.35 -21.03 18.73
CA ASP A 209 -15.33 -20.76 19.79
C ASP A 209 -16.64 -20.15 19.23
N HIS A 210 -16.55 -19.26 18.24
CA HIS A 210 -17.75 -18.74 17.53
C HIS A 210 -18.40 -19.79 16.63
N SER A 211 -17.60 -20.63 15.95
CA SER A 211 -18.11 -21.67 15.05
C SER A 211 -18.86 -22.76 15.80
N VAL A 212 -18.50 -23.03 17.05
CA VAL A 212 -19.22 -23.99 17.92
C VAL A 212 -20.67 -23.57 18.14
N CYS A 213 -21.00 -22.27 18.07
CA CYS A 213 -22.38 -21.81 18.18
C CYS A 213 -23.25 -22.19 16.97
N ASN A 214 -22.66 -22.40 15.78
CA ASN A 214 -23.37 -22.55 14.51
C ASN A 214 -22.89 -23.79 13.71
N ASP A 215 -23.76 -24.78 13.56
CA ASP A 215 -23.41 -26.09 12.97
C ASP A 215 -22.98 -26.00 11.49
N SER A 216 -23.63 -25.15 10.68
CA SER A 216 -23.25 -24.93 9.29
C SER A 216 -21.88 -24.27 9.14
N PHE A 217 -21.54 -23.40 10.10
CA PHE A 217 -20.24 -22.71 10.16
C PHE A 217 -19.14 -23.70 10.51
N LEU A 218 -19.34 -24.52 11.54
CA LEU A 218 -18.40 -25.57 11.95
C LEU A 218 -18.10 -26.56 10.80
N LEU A 219 -19.12 -27.01 10.07
CA LEU A 219 -18.92 -27.95 8.95
C LEU A 219 -18.11 -27.35 7.80
N THR A 220 -18.38 -26.08 7.46
CA THR A 220 -17.63 -25.38 6.40
C THR A 220 -16.20 -25.12 6.83
N LEU A 221 -16.01 -24.76 8.10
CA LEU A 221 -14.72 -24.56 8.72
C LEU A 221 -13.88 -25.84 8.68
N MET A 222 -14.41 -26.96 9.17
CA MET A 222 -13.72 -28.26 9.18
C MET A 222 -13.31 -28.76 7.79
N ARG A 223 -14.08 -28.43 6.75
CA ARG A 223 -13.74 -28.80 5.36
C ARG A 223 -12.60 -27.97 4.76
N ARG A 224 -12.32 -26.78 5.31
CA ARG A 224 -11.33 -25.83 4.77
C ARG A 224 -10.09 -25.66 5.66
N ILE A 225 -10.18 -26.00 6.95
CA ILE A 225 -9.15 -25.73 7.95
C ILE A 225 -7.95 -26.70 7.90
N GLY A 226 -8.06 -27.87 7.26
CA GLY A 226 -7.19 -29.03 7.51
C GLY A 226 -5.66 -28.84 7.45
N VAL A 227 -5.17 -27.73 6.89
CA VAL A 227 -3.74 -27.39 6.83
C VAL A 227 -3.28 -26.46 7.97
N TYR A 228 -4.17 -25.64 8.53
CA TYR A 228 -3.79 -24.47 9.34
C TYR A 228 -3.96 -24.66 10.85
N VAL A 229 -4.88 -25.52 11.30
CA VAL A 229 -5.18 -25.68 12.73
C VAL A 229 -5.09 -27.14 13.14
N ASP A 230 -4.52 -27.39 14.31
CA ASP A 230 -4.52 -28.70 14.93
C ASP A 230 -5.95 -29.21 15.14
N PRO A 231 -6.32 -30.38 14.58
CA PRO A 231 -7.64 -30.97 14.75
C PRO A 231 -8.01 -31.17 16.22
N ARG A 232 -7.02 -31.34 17.11
CA ARG A 232 -7.22 -31.47 18.56
C ARG A 232 -7.91 -30.24 19.16
N LEU A 233 -7.52 -29.03 18.76
CA LEU A 233 -8.10 -27.78 19.27
C LEU A 233 -9.58 -27.66 18.88
N VAL A 234 -9.93 -28.14 17.68
CA VAL A 234 -11.32 -28.16 17.20
C VAL A 234 -12.12 -29.23 17.95
N ILE A 235 -11.56 -30.44 18.08
CA ILE A 235 -12.23 -31.59 18.70
C ILE A 235 -12.49 -31.37 20.20
N GLU A 236 -11.53 -30.82 20.95
CA GLU A 236 -11.66 -30.56 22.38
C GLU A 236 -12.71 -29.48 22.71
N ARG A 237 -12.98 -28.57 21.78
CA ARG A 237 -13.92 -27.45 21.97
C ARG A 237 -15.36 -27.76 21.57
N ILE A 238 -15.61 -28.89 20.89
CA ILE A 238 -16.97 -29.28 20.50
C ILE A 238 -17.68 -29.92 21.70
N PRO A 239 -18.83 -29.36 22.15
CA PRO A 239 -19.58 -29.96 23.25
C PRO A 239 -20.12 -31.33 22.85
N THR A 240 -19.93 -32.31 23.72
CA THR A 240 -20.14 -33.76 23.48
C THR A 240 -21.60 -34.15 23.23
N ASN A 241 -22.57 -33.24 23.41
CA ASN A 241 -24.00 -33.52 23.38
C ASN A 241 -24.74 -32.91 22.17
N ARG A 242 -24.02 -32.53 21.10
CA ARG A 242 -24.62 -31.97 19.88
C ARG A 242 -24.56 -32.97 18.72
N GLN A 243 -25.72 -33.27 18.12
CA GLN A 243 -25.78 -34.08 16.90
C GLN A 243 -25.70 -33.17 15.67
N VAL A 244 -24.51 -33.03 15.11
CA VAL A 244 -24.29 -32.28 13.87
C VAL A 244 -24.36 -33.23 12.68
N GLN A 245 -25.34 -33.04 11.79
CA GLN A 245 -25.44 -33.82 10.55
C GLN A 245 -24.26 -33.48 9.61
N GLY A 246 -23.62 -34.49 9.02
CA GLY A 246 -22.46 -34.29 8.13
C GLY A 246 -21.11 -34.07 8.84
N PHE A 247 -21.08 -34.15 10.18
CA PHE A 247 -19.85 -34.03 10.96
C PHE A 247 -18.84 -35.13 10.65
N ARG A 248 -19.31 -36.37 10.47
CA ARG A 248 -18.46 -37.52 10.13
C ARG A 248 -17.69 -37.28 8.83
N ASP A 249 -18.36 -36.76 7.81
CA ASP A 249 -17.74 -36.50 6.50
C ASP A 249 -16.75 -35.34 6.59
N ALA A 250 -17.11 -34.27 7.31
CA ALA A 250 -16.22 -33.13 7.56
C ALA A 250 -14.99 -33.54 8.37
N LEU A 251 -15.14 -34.39 9.39
CA LEU A 251 -14.04 -34.94 10.18
C LEU A 251 -13.16 -35.86 9.34
N ALA A 252 -13.75 -36.69 8.47
CA ALA A 252 -12.98 -37.55 7.58
C ALA A 252 -12.16 -36.75 6.56
N VAL A 253 -12.67 -35.61 6.08
CA VAL A 253 -11.87 -34.66 5.27
C VAL A 253 -10.76 -34.05 6.12
N LEU A 254 -11.10 -33.46 7.27
CA LEU A 254 -10.13 -32.84 8.18
C LEU A 254 -8.97 -33.76 8.56
N MET A 255 -9.27 -35.01 8.94
CA MET A 255 -8.27 -36.00 9.34
C MET A 255 -7.39 -36.44 8.17
N ARG A 256 -7.95 -36.55 6.95
CA ARG A 256 -7.17 -36.85 5.75
C ARG A 256 -6.23 -35.69 5.39
N ASP A 257 -6.75 -34.46 5.42
CA ASP A 257 -5.95 -33.27 5.13
C ASP A 257 -4.81 -33.12 6.15
N TYR A 258 -5.11 -33.35 7.44
CA TYR A 258 -4.10 -33.32 8.49
C TYR A 258 -3.08 -34.46 8.36
N SER A 259 -3.49 -35.68 7.97
CA SER A 259 -2.53 -36.77 7.77
C SER A 259 -1.59 -36.47 6.61
N ILE A 260 -2.11 -35.95 5.50
CA ILE A 260 -1.31 -35.50 4.35
C ILE A 260 -0.33 -34.41 4.78
N HIS A 261 -0.78 -33.46 5.61
CA HIS A 261 0.08 -32.40 6.13
C HIS A 261 1.22 -32.97 7.00
N LEU A 262 0.93 -33.89 7.91
CA LEU A 262 1.96 -34.55 8.73
C LEU A 262 2.96 -35.34 7.89
N GLU A 263 2.49 -36.08 6.89
CA GLU A 263 3.35 -36.80 5.94
C GLU A 263 4.24 -35.83 5.15
N LEU A 264 3.70 -34.69 4.70
CA LEU A 264 4.46 -33.66 4.01
C LEU A 264 5.54 -33.04 4.91
N MET A 265 5.20 -32.75 6.17
CA MET A 265 6.16 -32.23 7.15
C MET A 265 7.28 -33.23 7.44
N ASP A 266 6.95 -34.51 7.65
CA ASP A 266 7.95 -35.57 7.87
C ASP A 266 8.87 -35.75 6.66
N ASN A 267 8.29 -35.81 5.46
CA ASN A 267 9.07 -35.90 4.22
C ASN A 267 9.98 -34.68 4.03
N SER A 268 9.48 -33.47 4.31
CA SER A 268 10.26 -32.24 4.21
C SER A 268 11.42 -32.23 5.21
N LYS A 269 11.17 -32.63 6.47
CA LYS A 269 12.19 -32.78 7.50
C LYS A 269 13.26 -33.79 7.09
N ARG A 270 12.86 -34.97 6.59
CA ARG A 270 13.78 -36.02 6.14
C ARG A 270 14.63 -35.57 4.95
N VAL A 271 14.05 -34.83 3.99
CA VAL A 271 14.80 -34.24 2.87
C VAL A 271 15.80 -33.21 3.37
N GLN A 272 15.38 -32.32 4.28
CA GLN A 272 16.26 -31.31 4.86
C GLN A 272 17.41 -31.93 5.65
N GLU A 273 17.14 -32.93 6.50
CA GLU A 273 18.17 -33.66 7.24
C GLU A 273 19.15 -34.37 6.29
N ARG A 274 18.65 -35.03 5.25
CA ARG A 274 19.47 -35.68 4.23
C ARG A 274 20.35 -34.67 3.49
N ASP A 275 19.81 -33.52 3.13
CA ASP A 275 20.56 -32.47 2.42
C ASP A 275 21.60 -31.80 3.31
N CYS A 276 21.29 -31.55 4.59
CA CYS A 276 22.25 -31.11 5.60
C CYS A 276 23.39 -32.12 5.75
N TYR A 277 23.08 -33.41 5.91
CA TYR A 277 24.08 -34.46 6.02
C TYR A 277 24.92 -34.60 4.75
N ARG A 278 24.30 -34.54 3.56
CA ARG A 278 25.02 -34.57 2.28
C ARG A 278 25.99 -33.41 2.16
N ARG A 279 25.53 -32.18 2.42
CA ARG A 279 26.38 -30.98 2.40
C ARG A 279 27.52 -31.06 3.41
N LEU A 280 27.26 -31.53 4.62
CA LEU A 280 28.30 -31.72 5.63
C LEU A 280 29.33 -32.76 5.19
N THR A 281 28.89 -33.89 4.65
CA THR A 281 29.76 -34.95 4.15
C THR A 281 30.60 -34.47 2.96
N ASP A 282 30.00 -33.72 2.04
CA ASP A 282 30.70 -33.09 0.91
C ASP A 282 31.76 -32.08 1.40
N LEU A 283 31.43 -31.26 2.41
CA LEU A 283 32.36 -30.31 3.02
C LEU A 283 33.51 -31.02 3.73
N ILE A 284 33.24 -32.06 4.52
CA ILE A 284 34.28 -32.87 5.18
C ILE A 284 35.15 -33.56 4.13
N GLY A 285 34.54 -34.10 3.07
CA GLY A 285 35.24 -34.72 1.95
C GLY A 285 36.15 -33.73 1.22
N ARG A 286 35.71 -32.48 1.01
CA ARG A 286 36.54 -31.41 0.44
C ARG A 286 37.66 -30.98 1.39
N ASN A 287 37.37 -30.81 2.68
CA ASN A 287 38.38 -30.46 3.70
C ASN A 287 39.46 -31.53 3.88
N ARG A 288 39.12 -32.82 3.70
CA ARG A 288 40.08 -33.93 3.82
C ARG A 288 40.88 -34.19 2.54
N ARG A 289 40.46 -33.63 1.39
CA ARG A 289 41.23 -33.75 0.15
C ARG A 289 42.42 -32.81 0.21
N SER A 290 43.60 -33.36 -0.07
CA SER A 290 44.79 -32.53 -0.28
C SER A 290 44.62 -31.67 -1.53
N THR A 291 44.86 -30.37 -1.41
CA THR A 291 44.97 -29.50 -2.58
C THR A 291 46.37 -29.63 -3.17
N ARG A 292 46.45 -30.01 -4.45
CA ARG A 292 47.73 -30.11 -5.16
C ARG A 292 48.20 -28.71 -5.56
N LEU A 293 49.41 -28.33 -5.14
CA LEU A 293 50.11 -27.15 -5.63
C LEU A 293 51.08 -27.55 -6.75
N GLN A 294 51.11 -26.79 -7.84
CA GLN A 294 52.06 -26.91 -8.94
C GLN A 294 53.13 -25.82 -8.83
N GLU A 295 54.29 -26.02 -9.46
CA GLU A 295 55.41 -25.05 -9.45
C GLU A 295 55.07 -23.69 -10.08
N ARG A 296 53.97 -23.64 -10.84
CA ARG A 296 53.45 -22.42 -11.46
C ARG A 296 52.55 -21.61 -10.54
N ASP A 297 52.13 -22.16 -9.40
CA ASP A 297 51.22 -21.49 -8.48
C ASP A 297 51.96 -20.38 -7.73
N GLN A 298 51.38 -19.18 -7.79
CA GLN A 298 51.94 -17.96 -7.20
C GLN A 298 51.00 -17.41 -6.13
N CYS A 299 51.58 -16.77 -5.13
CA CYS A 299 50.82 -16.06 -4.10
C CYS A 299 50.02 -14.92 -4.74
N SER A 300 48.70 -14.85 -4.50
CA SER A 300 47.85 -13.81 -5.12
C SER A 300 48.07 -12.39 -4.57
N ILE A 301 48.91 -12.19 -3.54
CA ILE A 301 49.26 -10.87 -2.98
C ILE A 301 50.65 -10.41 -3.44
N CYS A 302 51.64 -11.30 -3.44
CA CYS A 302 53.03 -10.95 -3.73
C CYS A 302 53.56 -11.51 -5.05
N SER A 303 52.76 -12.32 -5.76
CA SER A 303 53.07 -12.91 -7.06
C SER A 303 54.37 -13.75 -7.10
N LYS A 304 54.86 -14.19 -5.93
CA LYS A 304 56.03 -15.09 -5.82
C LYS A 304 55.58 -16.54 -5.84
N GLN A 305 56.45 -17.43 -6.35
CA GLN A 305 56.21 -18.87 -6.42
C GLN A 305 55.98 -19.47 -5.02
N MET A 306 54.99 -20.36 -4.92
CA MET A 306 54.58 -20.99 -3.66
C MET A 306 55.41 -22.21 -3.28
N VAL A 307 56.00 -22.90 -4.26
CA VAL A 307 56.79 -24.13 -4.05
C VAL A 307 58.12 -24.01 -4.79
N CYS A 308 59.24 -24.07 -4.07
CA CYS A 308 60.59 -24.06 -4.63
C CYS A 308 61.25 -25.43 -4.37
N PHE A 309 61.18 -26.36 -5.33
CA PHE A 309 61.94 -27.60 -5.22
C PHE A 309 63.42 -27.32 -5.55
N GLY A 310 64.31 -27.54 -4.56
CA GLY A 310 65.76 -27.63 -4.81
C GLY A 310 66.61 -26.36 -4.68
N ARG A 311 66.17 -25.33 -3.95
CA ARG A 311 67.06 -24.21 -3.54
C ARG A 311 67.06 -24.04 -2.02
N SER A 312 68.23 -23.66 -1.49
CA SER A 312 68.68 -23.71 -0.10
C SER A 312 67.67 -23.32 1.00
N PRO A 313 67.79 -23.86 2.24
CA PRO A 313 66.77 -23.79 3.31
C PRO A 313 66.64 -22.41 4.00
N GLU A 314 67.28 -21.38 3.45
CA GLU A 314 67.50 -20.06 4.06
C GLU A 314 66.24 -19.19 3.99
N HIS A 315 65.31 -19.57 3.11
CA HIS A 315 63.94 -19.08 3.08
C HIS A 315 63.06 -20.19 3.64
N GLY A 316 63.08 -20.31 4.97
CA GLY A 316 62.40 -21.35 5.73
C GLY A 316 60.99 -21.62 5.21
N GLY A 317 60.63 -22.91 5.20
CA GLY A 317 59.35 -23.45 4.75
C GLY A 317 58.22 -22.49 5.12
N SER A 318 57.80 -21.70 4.13
CA SER A 318 56.81 -20.68 4.38
C SER A 318 55.51 -21.41 4.58
N GLU A 319 54.93 -21.33 5.77
CA GLU A 319 53.60 -21.89 6.01
C GLU A 319 52.64 -21.30 4.97
N LEU A 320 51.97 -22.18 4.22
CA LEU A 320 51.11 -21.81 3.11
C LEU A 320 49.66 -21.99 3.56
N ILE A 321 48.82 -21.01 3.25
CA ILE A 321 47.37 -21.12 3.40
C ILE A 321 46.77 -21.20 2.01
N VAL A 322 45.97 -22.24 1.77
CA VAL A 322 45.20 -22.39 0.53
C VAL A 322 43.73 -22.40 0.89
N PHE A 323 42.97 -21.47 0.30
CA PHE A 323 41.52 -21.40 0.49
C PHE A 323 40.80 -22.37 -0.45
N HIS A 324 39.54 -22.70 -0.12
CA HIS A 324 38.68 -23.58 -0.95
C HIS A 324 38.41 -23.05 -2.37
N CYS A 325 38.60 -21.75 -2.61
CA CYS A 325 38.57 -21.15 -3.94
C CYS A 325 39.88 -21.36 -4.73
N HIS A 326 40.78 -22.24 -4.27
CA HIS A 326 42.10 -22.53 -4.86
C HIS A 326 43.11 -21.38 -4.86
N HIS A 327 42.78 -20.22 -4.30
CA HIS A 327 43.74 -19.15 -4.05
C HIS A 327 44.72 -19.53 -2.94
N ALA A 328 46.01 -19.42 -3.23
CA ALA A 328 47.10 -19.77 -2.32
C ALA A 328 47.84 -18.51 -1.86
N PHE A 329 48.21 -18.45 -0.59
CA PHE A 329 48.89 -17.33 0.04
C PHE A 329 50.00 -17.82 0.97
N HIS A 330 51.09 -17.05 1.08
CA HIS A 330 52.03 -17.23 2.19
C HIS A 330 51.38 -16.73 3.48
N LEU A 331 51.55 -17.44 4.60
CA LEU A 331 51.04 -17.02 5.91
C LEU A 331 51.48 -15.59 6.25
N LYS A 332 52.73 -15.24 5.95
CA LYS A 332 53.29 -13.89 6.17
C LYS A 332 52.67 -12.80 5.30
N CYS A 333 52.04 -13.15 4.17
CA CYS A 333 51.36 -12.21 3.29
C CYS A 333 49.90 -11.98 3.70
N LEU A 334 49.32 -12.90 4.48
CA LEU A 334 47.98 -12.77 5.05
C LEU A 334 48.12 -12.01 6.39
N ARG A 335 47.81 -10.71 6.40
CA ARG A 335 47.99 -9.87 7.61
C ARG A 335 46.97 -10.16 8.72
N ASP A 336 45.89 -10.89 8.41
CA ASP A 336 44.81 -11.24 9.33
C ASP A 336 44.47 -12.74 9.19
N ASP A 337 44.20 -13.41 10.32
CA ASP A 337 43.65 -14.78 10.44
C ASP A 337 42.20 -14.89 9.91
N SER A 338 41.97 -14.36 8.72
CA SER A 338 40.67 -14.32 8.08
C SER A 338 40.32 -15.71 7.55
N ARG A 339 39.18 -16.24 8.02
CA ARG A 339 38.59 -17.50 7.52
C ARG A 339 38.04 -17.39 6.09
N THR A 340 38.18 -16.23 5.46
CA THR A 340 37.63 -15.88 4.15
C THR A 340 38.72 -15.43 3.19
N CYS A 341 38.58 -15.79 1.91
CA CYS A 341 39.58 -15.47 0.90
C CYS A 341 39.51 -13.98 0.48
N PRO A 342 40.60 -13.20 0.62
CA PRO A 342 40.60 -11.76 0.31
C PRO A 342 40.37 -11.43 -1.18
N THR A 343 40.72 -12.33 -2.10
CA THR A 343 40.51 -12.15 -3.55
C THR A 343 39.07 -12.44 -3.96
N CYS A 344 38.40 -13.42 -3.34
CA CYS A 344 36.99 -13.68 -3.60
C CYS A 344 36.08 -12.64 -2.95
N TYR A 345 36.40 -12.20 -1.72
CA TYR A 345 35.59 -11.22 -0.99
C TYR A 345 35.58 -9.84 -1.65
N LYS A 346 36.66 -9.46 -2.36
CA LYS A 346 36.72 -8.20 -3.12
C LYS A 346 35.90 -8.22 -4.42
N ASN A 347 35.51 -9.40 -4.90
CA ASN A 347 34.79 -9.61 -6.16
C ASN A 347 33.36 -10.14 -5.94
N ALA A 348 32.87 -10.16 -4.70
CA ALA A 348 31.53 -10.64 -4.33
C ALA A 348 30.54 -9.48 -4.16
#